data_AF-A0A2W4P5G8-F1
#
_entry.id   AF-A0A2W4P5G8-F1
#
_cell.length_a   1.000
_cell.length_b   1.000
_cell.length_c   1.000
_cell.angle_alpha   90.00
_cell.angle_beta   90.00
_cell.angle_gamma   90.00
#
_symmetry.space_group_name_H-M   'P 1'
#
loop_
_entity.id
_entity.type
_entity.pdbx_description
1 polymer ?
#
loop_
_entity_poly.entity_id
_entity_poly.type
_entity_poly.pdbx_seq_one_letter_code
_entity_poly.pdbx_strand_id
1 'polypeptide(L)' 'MAENEQKIPLDTATAFAPASIGNVAVGFDVLGHSFQAIGDRVRARRTAARGVRIAALEGGVAELPPEPQR' A
#
# COMPACT_ATOMS: atom_id res chain seq x y z
N MET A 1 16.37 17.15 18.93
CA MET A 1 16.25 15.82 18.29
C MET A 1 15.81 16.09 16.87
N ALA A 2 16.75 16.08 15.92
CA ALA A 2 16.50 16.56 14.56
C ALA A 2 15.62 15.56 13.82
N GLU A 3 14.41 15.97 13.44
CA GLU A 3 13.61 15.25 12.45
C GLU A 3 14.40 15.23 11.14
N ASN A 4 14.82 14.04 10.74
CA ASN A 4 15.55 13.81 9.51
C ASN A 4 14.57 14.04 8.34
N GLU A 5 14.61 15.22 7.76
CA GLU A 5 13.84 15.57 6.56
C GLU A 5 14.37 14.77 5.38
N GLN A 6 13.91 13.53 5.28
CA GLN A 6 14.23 12.62 4.20
C GLN A 6 13.61 13.20 2.92
N LYS A 7 14.39 13.99 2.18
CA LYS A 7 14.02 14.57 0.90
C LYS A 7 13.53 13.45 -0.02
N ILE A 8 12.22 13.42 -0.28
CA ILE A 8 11.61 12.44 -1.19
C ILE A 8 12.12 12.82 -2.59
N PRO A 9 12.97 12.00 -3.24
CA PRO A 9 13.40 12.33 -4.59
C PRO A 9 12.17 12.35 -5.50
N LEU A 10 12.11 13.31 -6.43
CA LEU A 10 10.94 13.62 -7.27
C LEU A 10 10.46 12.43 -8.14
N ASP A 11 11.25 11.36 -8.21
CA ASP A 11 10.94 10.10 -8.88
C ASP A 11 10.21 9.08 -7.99
N THR A 12 9.92 9.42 -6.73
CA THR A 12 9.23 8.56 -5.76
C THR A 12 7.93 9.17 -5.24
N ALA A 13 6.94 8.32 -5.01
CA ALA A 13 5.66 8.69 -4.39
C ALA A 13 5.28 7.65 -3.34
N THR A 14 4.72 8.08 -2.21
CA THR A 14 4.24 7.20 -1.14
C THR A 14 2.78 7.50 -0.84
N ALA A 15 1.96 6.46 -0.75
CA ALA A 15 0.55 6.55 -0.37
C ALA A 15 0.23 5.58 0.78
N PHE A 16 -0.77 5.94 1.58
CA PHE A 16 -1.31 5.09 2.65
C PHE A 16 -2.78 4.77 2.35
N ALA A 17 -3.14 3.50 2.42
CA ALA A 17 -4.50 3.02 2.30
C ALA A 17 -4.95 2.50 3.68
N PRO A 18 -5.90 3.17 4.36
CA PRO A 18 -6.43 2.68 5.63
C PRO A 18 -7.20 1.38 5.42
N ALA A 19 -7.20 0.53 6.45
CA ALA A 19 -8.08 -0.63 6.47
C ALA A 19 -9.54 -0.21 6.42
N SER A 20 -10.36 -1.10 5.90
CA SER A 20 -11.80 -0.91 5.77
C SER A 20 -12.57 -2.14 6.19
N ILE A 21 -13.82 -1.91 6.59
CA ILE A 21 -14.83 -2.93 6.85
C ILE A 21 -15.91 -2.76 5.80
N GLY A 22 -16.17 -3.81 5.02
CA GLY A 22 -17.29 -3.87 4.08
C GLY A 22 -18.52 -4.53 4.69
N ASN A 23 -19.61 -4.61 3.92
CA ASN A 23 -20.84 -5.32 4.27
C ASN A 23 -21.43 -4.89 5.62
N VAL A 24 -21.44 -3.59 5.88
CA VAL A 24 -21.95 -3.06 7.15
C VAL A 24 -23.47 -3.19 7.22
N ALA A 25 -23.96 -3.84 8.29
CA ALA A 25 -25.37 -4.09 8.56
C ALA A 25 -26.09 -4.81 7.39
N VAL A 26 -27.22 -4.27 6.92
CA VAL A 26 -27.98 -4.83 5.78
C VAL A 26 -27.36 -4.51 4.42
N GLY A 27 -26.32 -3.67 4.39
CA GLY A 27 -25.74 -3.10 3.17
C GLY A 27 -24.73 -3.99 2.48
N PHE A 28 -25.09 -5.25 2.21
CA PHE A 28 -24.27 -6.19 1.46
C PHE A 28 -23.76 -5.55 0.14
N ASP A 29 -22.45 -5.59 -0.06
CA ASP A 29 -21.70 -5.02 -1.19
C ASP A 29 -21.87 -3.51 -1.46
N VAL A 30 -22.54 -2.75 -0.58
CA VAL A 30 -22.81 -1.31 -0.79
C VAL A 30 -22.28 -0.45 0.35
N LEU A 31 -22.30 -0.94 1.60
CA LEU A 31 -21.91 -0.15 2.77
C LEU A 31 -20.57 -0.62 3.35
N GLY A 32 -19.71 0.35 3.66
CA GLY A 32 -18.44 0.13 4.34
C GLY A 32 -17.91 1.36 5.06
N HIS A 33 -16.87 1.17 5.87
CA HIS A 33 -16.20 2.23 6.63
C HIS A 33 -14.69 2.01 6.67
N SER A 34 -13.91 3.08 6.53
CA SER A 34 -12.45 3.03 6.71
C SER A 34 -12.08 3.49 8.12
N PHE A 35 -10.97 2.99 8.66
CA PHE A 35 -10.49 3.40 9.98
C PHE A 35 -8.96 3.53 9.99
N GLN A 36 -8.47 4.57 10.66
CA GLN A 36 -7.07 5.04 10.54
C GLN A 36 -6.09 4.35 11.51
N ALA A 37 -6.46 3.19 12.06
CA ALA A 37 -5.61 2.47 13.03
C ALA A 37 -4.59 1.54 12.36
N ILE A 38 -4.95 0.94 11.24
CA ILE A 38 -4.13 -0.01 10.46
C ILE A 38 -4.36 0.22 8.97
N GLY A 39 -3.44 -0.25 8.13
CA GLY A 39 -3.53 -0.11 6.68
C GLY A 39 -2.20 -0.38 6.00
N ASP A 40 -2.20 -0.28 4.67
CA ASP A 40 -1.03 -0.54 3.83
C ASP A 40 -0.36 0.76 3.41
N ARG A 41 0.98 0.73 3.33
CA ARG A 41 1.77 1.84 2.77
C ARG A 41 2.54 1.36 1.56
N VAL A 42 2.31 2.02 0.42
CA VAL A 42 2.98 1.69 -0.84
C VAL A 42 3.89 2.84 -1.23
N ARG A 43 5.15 2.53 -1.53
CA ARG A 43 6.11 3.46 -2.13
C ARG A 43 6.42 3.01 -3.56
N ALA A 44 6.13 3.87 -4.53
CA ALA A 44 6.50 3.68 -5.91
C ALA A 44 7.73 4.51 -6.25
N ARG A 45 8.62 3.97 -7.10
CA ARG A 45 9.75 4.68 -7.71
C ARG A 45 9.71 4.51 -9.21
N ARG A 46 9.85 5.59 -9.97
CA ARG A 46 9.98 5.54 -11.42
C ARG A 46 11.30 4.89 -11.80
N THR A 47 11.27 3.96 -12.76
CA THR A 47 12.49 3.32 -13.30
C THR A 47 12.52 3.44 -14.82
N ALA A 48 13.70 3.30 -15.42
CA ALA A 48 13.86 3.30 -16.88
C ALA A 48 13.36 2.01 -17.54
N ALA A 49 13.28 0.91 -16.79
CA ALA A 49 12.78 -0.36 -17.29
C ALA A 49 11.26 -0.30 -17.50
N ARG A 50 10.77 -0.93 -18.57
CA ARG A 50 9.33 -1.09 -18.80
C ARG A 50 8.73 -2.11 -17.82
N GLY A 51 7.47 -1.89 -17.46
CA GLY A 51 6.69 -2.75 -16.58
C GLY A 51 6.64 -2.29 -15.13
N VAL A 52 5.89 -3.03 -14.32
CA VAL A 52 5.76 -2.84 -12.87
C VAL A 52 6.35 -4.06 -12.20
N ARG A 53 7.15 -3.85 -11.14
CA ARG A 53 7.77 -4.91 -10.36
C ARG A 53 7.58 -4.63 -8.88
N ILE A 54 7.25 -5.67 -8.12
CA ILE A 54 7.25 -5.61 -6.67
C ILE A 54 8.71 -5.78 -6.21
N ALA A 55 9.28 -4.73 -5.64
CA ALA A 55 10.69 -4.74 -5.22
C ALA A 55 10.89 -5.27 -3.79
N ALA A 56 9.91 -5.08 -2.92
CA ALA A 56 9.92 -5.52 -1.53
C ALA A 56 8.49 -5.57 -0.99
N LEU A 57 8.26 -6.49 -0.06
CA LEU A 57 7.02 -6.64 0.72
C LEU A 57 7.43 -6.81 2.18
N GLU A 58 6.77 -6.09 3.07
CA GLU A 58 7.08 -6.07 4.51
C GLU A 58 5.77 -6.17 5.30
N GLY A 59 5.83 -6.68 6.54
CA GLY A 59 4.68 -6.68 7.47
C GLY A 59 3.62 -7.76 7.23
N GLY A 60 3.80 -8.65 6.24
CA GLY A 60 2.92 -9.78 6.00
C GLY A 60 3.13 -10.94 7.00
N VAL A 61 2.05 -11.66 7.32
CA VAL A 61 2.09 -12.93 8.10
C VAL A 61 2.54 -14.12 7.22
N ALA A 62 2.40 -13.99 5.90
CA ALA A 62 2.81 -14.97 4.90
C ALA A 62 3.51 -14.26 3.73
N GLU A 63 4.45 -14.97 3.09
CA GLU A 63 5.20 -14.46 1.94
C GLU A 63 4.29 -14.42 0.70
N LEU A 64 3.99 -13.22 0.20
CA LEU A 64 3.23 -13.04 -1.03
C LEU A 64 4.15 -13.24 -2.25
N PRO A 65 3.71 -13.98 -3.28
CA PRO A 65 4.50 -14.14 -4.51
C PRO A 65 4.77 -12.78 -5.17
N PRO A 66 6.02 -12.48 -5.58
CA PRO A 66 6.34 -11.22 -6.25
C PRO A 66 5.86 -11.19 -7.71
N GLU A 67 5.59 -12.36 -8.29
CA GLU A 67 5.13 -12.52 -9.67
C GLU A 67 3.68 -13.02 -9.68
N PRO A 68 2.81 -12.44 -10.53
CA PRO A 68 1.43 -12.91 -10.66
C PRO A 68 1.37 -14.30 -11.31
N GLN A 69 0.47 -15.16 -10.84
CA GLN A 69 0.13 -16.40 -11.55
C GLN A 69 -0.63 -16.07 -12.84
N ARG A 70 -0.27 -16.75 -13.94
CA ARG A 70 -0.98 -16.64 -15.23
C ARG A 70 -2.30 -17.39 -15.21
#